data_AF-A0A0K2T499-F1
#
_entry.id   AF-A0A0K2T499-F1
#
_cell.length_a   1.000
_cell.length_b   1.000
_cell.length_c   1.000
_cell.angle_alpha   90.00
_cell.angle_beta   90.00
_cell.angle_gamma   90.00
#
_symmetry.space_group_name_H-M   'P 1'
#
loop_
_entity.id
_entity.type
_entity.pdbx_description
1 polymer ?
#
loop_
_entity_poly.entity_id
_entity_poly.type
_entity_poly.pdbx_seq_one_letter_code
_entity_poly.pdbx_strand_id
1 'polypeptide(L)'
;MKVFIVLASLCSITLAEKPLGGYGAPPLSSYGGPDPLDEYAAGGIAGGEVEGVGGEIASTGDAGAGTGDAAVDGNGEGESLIPGVPGKDYPIYNKVPETSFSCEGQIEGGYYADPEAECQAFHICIADGEGSLLKASALCHNGTIFNQEIFTCDLWSNFNCADAEGLYSKNEELALAREEASATLAAAAASSSSAAGDDSAAS
;
A
#
# COMPACT_ATOMS: atom_id res chain seq x y z
N MET A 1 -23.45 -54.87 38.93
CA MET A 1 -24.20 -53.60 38.87
C MET A 1 -23.49 -52.63 39.80
N LYS A 2 -22.86 -51.54 39.37
CA LYS A 2 -23.27 -50.57 38.34
C LYS A 2 -22.15 -50.24 37.36
N VAL A 3 -22.58 -50.07 36.11
CA VAL A 3 -21.87 -49.50 34.97
C VAL A 3 -21.92 -47.97 35.10
N PHE A 4 -20.79 -47.28 34.88
CA PHE A 4 -20.77 -45.87 34.49
C PHE A 4 -19.72 -45.68 33.40
N ILE A 5 -20.21 -45.63 32.16
CA ILE A 5 -19.54 -45.13 30.96
C ILE A 5 -19.92 -43.64 30.87
N VAL A 6 -18.94 -42.73 30.67
CA VAL A 6 -18.98 -41.51 29.81
C VAL A 6 -17.52 -40.98 29.77
N LEU A 7 -16.75 -41.31 28.73
CA LEU A 7 -16.29 -40.41 27.65
C LEU A 7 -15.47 -39.18 28.09
N ALA A 8 -14.16 -39.23 27.84
CA ALA A 8 -13.40 -38.07 27.38
C ALA A 8 -12.29 -38.56 26.44
N SER A 9 -12.56 -38.36 25.15
CA SER A 9 -11.64 -38.58 24.05
C SER A 9 -10.34 -37.81 24.29
N LEU A 10 -9.22 -38.51 24.34
CA LEU A 10 -7.88 -37.94 24.28
C LEU A 10 -7.66 -37.41 22.87
N CYS A 11 -8.11 -36.18 22.62
CA CYS A 11 -7.61 -35.40 21.49
C CYS A 11 -6.24 -34.86 21.91
N SER A 12 -5.19 -35.63 21.61
CA SER A 12 -3.82 -35.11 21.61
C SER A 12 -3.71 -34.10 20.48
N ILE A 13 -3.99 -32.84 20.77
CA ILE A 13 -3.63 -31.74 19.87
C ILE A 13 -2.12 -31.63 19.94
N THR A 14 -1.45 -32.25 18.98
CA THR A 14 -0.09 -31.89 18.63
C THR A 14 -0.16 -30.48 18.05
N LEU A 15 0.23 -29.48 18.86
CA LEU A 15 0.65 -28.19 18.34
C LEU A 15 1.91 -28.46 17.53
N ALA A 16 1.73 -28.76 16.24
CA ALA A 16 2.80 -28.67 15.27
C ALA A 16 3.23 -27.21 15.23
N GLU A 17 4.46 -26.97 15.65
CA GLU A 17 5.19 -25.73 15.46
C GLU A 17 5.23 -25.46 13.95
N LYS A 18 4.26 -24.69 13.43
CA LYS A 18 4.37 -24.17 12.07
C LYS A 18 5.51 -23.16 12.09
N PRO A 19 6.53 -23.30 11.23
CA PRO A 19 7.54 -22.28 11.12
C PRO A 19 6.85 -21.00 10.64
N LEU A 20 7.01 -19.92 11.41
CA LEU A 20 6.81 -18.55 10.95
C LEU A 20 7.80 -18.35 9.80
N GLY A 21 7.36 -18.53 8.56
CA GLY A 21 8.24 -18.50 7.42
C GLY A 21 7.47 -18.44 6.12
N GLY A 22 7.47 -17.25 5.52
CA GLY A 22 7.08 -17.04 4.13
C GLY A 22 5.59 -16.80 3.96
N TYR A 23 5.17 -15.55 4.19
CA TYR A 23 4.03 -15.00 3.45
C TYR A 23 4.27 -15.31 1.96
N GLY A 24 3.30 -15.96 1.31
CA GLY A 24 3.39 -16.50 -0.04
C GLY A 24 3.42 -15.44 -1.14
N ALA A 25 4.33 -14.46 -1.04
CA ALA A 25 4.80 -13.75 -2.22
C ALA A 25 5.68 -14.75 -2.99
N PRO A 26 5.37 -15.06 -4.26
CA PRO A 26 6.29 -15.83 -5.07
C PRO A 26 7.62 -15.06 -5.17
N PRO A 27 8.77 -15.75 -5.35
CA PRO A 27 10.07 -15.07 -5.43
C PRO A 27 10.00 -13.96 -6.49
N LEU A 28 10.76 -12.86 -6.34
CA LEU A 28 10.79 -11.75 -7.32
C LEU A 28 10.94 -12.22 -8.78
N SER A 29 11.57 -13.38 -8.99
CA SER A 29 11.66 -14.09 -10.27
C SER A 29 10.31 -14.44 -10.92
N SER A 30 9.21 -14.47 -10.17
CA SER A 30 7.86 -14.75 -10.67
C SER A 30 7.14 -13.49 -11.16
N TYR A 31 7.63 -12.31 -10.78
CA TYR A 31 7.14 -11.01 -11.28
C TYR A 31 8.01 -10.46 -12.42
N GLY A 32 9.16 -11.08 -12.69
CA GLY A 32 9.97 -10.82 -13.87
C GLY A 32 9.41 -11.57 -15.09
N GLY A 33 8.49 -10.95 -15.82
CA GLY A 33 8.24 -11.32 -17.21
C GLY A 33 9.51 -11.09 -18.06
N PRO A 34 9.67 -11.76 -19.21
CA PRO A 34 10.80 -11.55 -20.12
C PRO A 34 10.81 -10.19 -20.81
N ASP A 35 9.82 -9.34 -20.52
CA ASP A 35 9.65 -8.04 -21.15
C ASP A 35 10.61 -7.02 -20.53
N PRO A 36 11.43 -6.32 -21.34
CA PRO A 36 12.36 -5.32 -20.83
C PRO A 36 11.61 -4.21 -20.09
N LEU A 37 12.22 -3.71 -19.02
CA LEU A 37 11.72 -2.61 -18.18
C LEU A 37 11.40 -1.31 -18.96
N ASP A 38 11.77 -1.25 -20.24
CA ASP A 38 11.52 -0.12 -21.13
C ASP A 38 10.05 -0.04 -21.61
N GLU A 39 9.29 -1.14 -21.60
CA GLU A 39 7.93 -1.14 -22.14
C GLU A 39 6.89 -0.59 -21.13
N TYR A 40 7.12 -0.72 -19.83
CA TYR A 40 6.24 -0.09 -18.82
C TYR A 40 6.47 1.43 -18.68
N ALA A 41 7.61 1.93 -19.16
CA ALA A 41 7.92 3.36 -19.21
C ALA A 41 7.37 4.06 -20.47
N ALA A 42 6.81 3.32 -21.42
CA ALA A 42 6.27 3.84 -22.68
C ALA A 42 4.73 3.93 -22.69
N GLY A 43 4.15 4.43 -21.60
CA GLY A 43 2.83 5.08 -21.63
C GLY A 43 2.92 6.56 -22.04
N GLY A 44 3.98 6.94 -22.76
CA GLY A 44 4.19 8.26 -23.33
C GLY A 44 3.75 8.28 -24.79
N ILE A 45 2.86 9.22 -25.11
CA ILE A 45 2.46 9.66 -26.45
C ILE A 45 3.50 9.36 -27.54
N ALA A 46 3.24 8.35 -28.39
CA ALA A 46 3.98 8.19 -29.63
C ALA A 46 3.47 9.23 -30.63
N GLY A 47 4.34 10.19 -30.95
CA GLY A 47 4.13 11.18 -31.99
C GLY A 47 3.91 10.51 -33.34
N GLY A 48 2.69 10.65 -33.86
CA GLY A 48 2.39 10.50 -35.27
C GLY A 48 2.73 11.79 -36.00
N GLU A 49 3.55 11.66 -37.03
CA GLU A 49 3.91 12.67 -38.01
C GLU A 49 2.62 13.21 -38.65
N VAL A 50 2.27 14.47 -38.41
CA VAL A 50 1.25 15.17 -39.19
C VAL A 50 1.91 16.36 -39.88
N GLU A 51 2.10 16.21 -41.18
CA GLU A 51 2.44 17.29 -42.09
C GLU A 51 1.32 18.37 -42.03
N GLY A 52 1.71 19.57 -41.61
CA GLY A 52 1.06 20.83 -41.97
C GLY A 52 -0.22 21.21 -41.21
N VAL A 53 -0.10 22.19 -40.31
CA VAL A 53 -0.70 23.55 -40.40
C VAL A 53 -0.18 24.35 -39.19
N GLY A 54 0.38 25.52 -39.46
CA GLY A 54 1.20 26.30 -38.53
C GLY A 54 0.51 26.83 -37.28
N GLY A 55 1.30 26.94 -36.21
CA GLY A 55 0.96 27.64 -34.98
C GLY A 55 2.13 27.56 -34.01
N GLU A 56 2.88 28.66 -33.90
CA GLU A 56 4.08 28.81 -33.08
C GLU A 56 3.72 28.69 -31.58
N ILE A 57 4.27 27.71 -30.86
CA ILE A 57 4.21 27.67 -29.39
C ILE A 57 5.57 28.09 -28.81
N ALA A 58 5.67 29.36 -28.45
CA ALA A 58 6.81 29.89 -27.72
C ALA A 58 6.85 29.26 -26.32
N SER A 59 7.78 28.35 -26.10
CA SER A 59 8.19 27.95 -24.75
C SER A 59 9.03 29.08 -24.16
N THR A 60 8.45 29.84 -23.24
CA THR A 60 9.21 30.69 -22.33
C THR A 60 9.07 30.09 -20.95
N GLY A 61 10.20 29.57 -20.45
CA GLY A 61 10.34 29.26 -19.04
C GLY A 61 10.36 30.56 -18.25
N ASP A 62 9.79 30.56 -17.06
CA ASP A 62 10.04 31.60 -16.07
C ASP A 62 10.24 30.99 -14.69
N ALA A 63 11.32 31.44 -14.07
CA ALA A 63 11.68 31.20 -12.70
C ALA A 63 11.43 32.49 -11.91
N GLY A 64 10.65 32.44 -10.83
CA GLY A 64 10.52 33.54 -9.87
C GLY A 64 9.64 33.10 -8.70
N ALA A 65 10.15 32.97 -7.47
CA ALA A 65 10.36 34.03 -6.47
C ALA A 65 9.05 34.76 -6.10
N GLY A 66 8.54 34.50 -4.90
CA GLY A 66 7.20 34.90 -4.48
C GLY A 66 7.03 36.32 -3.97
N THR A 67 5.75 36.74 -3.83
CA THR A 67 5.23 37.76 -2.90
C THR A 67 3.70 37.57 -2.78
N GLY A 68 3.13 37.88 -1.62
CA GLY A 68 1.77 37.50 -1.22
C GLY A 68 0.59 38.29 -1.78
N ASP A 69 -0.57 37.88 -1.25
CA ASP A 69 -1.93 38.45 -1.28
C ASP A 69 -2.68 38.55 -2.61
N ALA A 70 -3.60 37.61 -2.81
CA ALA A 70 -4.91 37.87 -3.38
C ALA A 70 -5.93 36.84 -2.86
N ALA A 71 -6.88 37.31 -2.05
CA ALA A 71 -8.19 36.66 -1.97
C ALA A 71 -8.82 36.73 -3.35
N VAL A 72 -9.31 35.61 -3.87
CA VAL A 72 -10.13 35.57 -5.08
C VAL A 72 -11.42 34.83 -4.76
N ASP A 73 -12.51 35.60 -4.76
CA ASP A 73 -13.87 35.15 -4.99
C ASP A 73 -13.93 34.41 -6.34
N GLY A 74 -14.59 33.24 -6.33
CA GLY A 74 -14.41 32.21 -7.36
C GLY A 74 -14.98 32.47 -8.76
N ASN A 75 -14.75 31.44 -9.58
CA ASN A 75 -14.99 31.23 -11.02
C ASN A 75 -13.91 31.80 -11.94
N GLY A 76 -12.89 30.95 -12.18
CA GLY A 76 -11.92 31.11 -13.26
C GLY A 76 -11.42 29.74 -13.72
N GLU A 77 -11.94 29.27 -14.86
CA GLU A 77 -11.43 28.18 -15.69
C GLU A 77 -9.99 27.68 -15.35
N GLY A 78 -9.89 26.50 -14.73
CA GLY A 78 -8.62 25.88 -14.33
C GLY A 78 -8.46 25.61 -12.83
N GLU A 79 -9.51 25.79 -12.04
CA GLU A 79 -9.50 25.55 -10.59
C GLU A 79 -9.26 24.05 -10.31
N SER A 80 -8.30 23.76 -9.44
CA SER A 80 -8.04 22.40 -8.96
C SER A 80 -9.35 21.80 -8.43
N LEU A 81 -9.71 20.60 -8.89
CA LEU A 81 -10.92 19.89 -8.44
C LEU A 81 -10.87 19.52 -6.95
N ILE A 82 -9.71 19.71 -6.31
CA ILE A 82 -9.47 19.43 -4.91
C ILE A 82 -9.63 20.75 -4.13
N PRO A 83 -10.58 20.84 -3.18
CA PRO A 83 -10.72 22.00 -2.31
C PRO A 83 -9.43 22.30 -1.56
N GLY A 84 -9.12 23.58 -1.34
CA GLY A 84 -7.91 24.03 -0.63
C GLY A 84 -6.76 24.43 -1.55
N VAL A 85 -5.78 25.11 -0.98
CA VAL A 85 -4.61 25.65 -1.66
C VAL A 85 -3.42 24.70 -1.49
N PRO A 86 -2.86 24.13 -2.59
CA PRO A 86 -1.68 23.28 -2.51
C PRO A 86 -0.48 24.01 -1.86
N GLY A 87 0.25 23.30 -1.00
CA GLY A 87 1.40 23.82 -0.24
C GLY A 87 1.04 24.71 0.94
N LYS A 88 -0.25 24.95 1.19
CA LYS A 88 -0.75 25.70 2.35
C LYS A 88 -1.73 24.85 3.16
N ASP A 89 -2.76 24.31 2.52
CA ASP A 89 -3.80 23.52 3.18
C ASP A 89 -3.46 22.02 3.14
N TYR A 90 -2.69 21.59 2.13
CA TYR A 90 -2.18 20.23 2.02
C TYR A 90 -0.77 20.22 1.38
N PRO A 91 0.07 19.24 1.72
CA PRO A 91 1.42 19.11 1.18
C PRO A 91 1.45 18.72 -0.30
N ILE A 92 2.55 19.07 -0.96
CA ILE A 92 2.80 18.81 -2.40
C ILE A 92 4.20 18.24 -2.63
N TYR A 93 4.60 17.28 -1.80
CA TYR A 93 5.86 16.57 -1.95
C TYR A 93 5.92 15.85 -3.31
N ASN A 94 7.04 16.00 -4.00
CA ASN A 94 7.30 15.32 -5.28
C ASN A 94 8.17 14.05 -5.08
N LYS A 95 8.66 13.85 -3.87
CA LYS A 95 9.45 12.70 -3.42
C LYS A 95 9.23 12.53 -1.92
N VAL A 96 9.34 11.31 -1.43
CA VAL A 96 9.26 11.03 0.01
C VAL A 96 10.37 11.81 0.73
N PRO A 97 10.04 12.69 1.70
CA PRO A 97 11.05 13.35 2.53
C PRO A 97 11.69 12.36 3.50
N GLU A 98 12.91 12.65 3.94
CA GLU A 98 13.54 11.89 5.03
C GLU A 98 12.96 12.34 6.38
N THR A 99 12.47 11.38 7.16
CA THR A 99 11.82 11.59 8.47
C THR A 99 12.37 10.61 9.49
N SER A 100 12.01 10.78 10.77
CA SER A 100 12.52 9.92 11.84
C SER A 100 11.83 8.55 11.91
N PHE A 101 10.79 8.29 11.10
CA PHE A 101 10.04 7.04 11.13
C PHE A 101 10.93 5.81 10.85
N SER A 102 10.77 4.79 11.70
CA SER A 102 11.45 3.49 11.65
C SER A 102 10.45 2.35 11.83
N CYS A 103 10.74 1.22 11.19
CA CYS A 103 10.00 -0.03 11.37
C CYS A 103 10.41 -0.83 12.61
N GLU A 104 11.38 -0.34 13.39
CA GLU A 104 11.75 -0.95 14.66
C GLU A 104 10.59 -0.87 15.66
N GLY A 105 10.19 -2.01 16.23
CA GLY A 105 9.05 -2.10 17.14
C GLY A 105 7.68 -2.00 16.46
N GLN A 106 7.64 -1.94 15.13
CA GLN A 106 6.40 -1.92 14.35
C GLN A 106 5.94 -3.33 13.97
N ILE A 107 4.73 -3.42 13.43
CA ILE A 107 4.08 -4.67 13.05
C ILE A 107 4.46 -5.03 11.62
N GLU A 108 4.75 -6.31 11.38
CA GLU A 108 4.99 -6.83 10.03
C GLU A 108 3.77 -6.62 9.11
N GLY A 109 4.04 -5.97 7.98
CA GLY A 109 3.08 -5.46 7.01
C GLY A 109 2.12 -4.41 7.57
N GLY A 110 2.46 -3.74 8.68
CA GLY A 110 1.74 -2.55 9.13
C GLY A 110 1.95 -1.37 8.19
N TYR A 111 0.96 -0.48 8.14
CA TYR A 111 0.93 0.76 7.38
C TYR A 111 0.89 1.95 8.36
N TYR A 112 1.69 2.96 8.09
CA TYR A 112 1.97 4.04 9.02
C TYR A 112 1.96 5.38 8.29
N ALA A 113 0.99 6.25 8.58
CA ALA A 113 1.01 7.65 8.16
C ALA A 113 2.21 8.35 8.81
N ASP A 114 2.91 9.22 8.08
CA ASP A 114 4.06 9.95 8.61
C ASP A 114 3.68 11.41 8.93
N PRO A 115 3.52 11.79 10.21
CA PRO A 115 3.17 13.16 10.58
C PRO A 115 4.27 14.19 10.25
N GLU A 116 5.54 13.80 10.22
CA GLU A 116 6.64 14.70 9.85
C GLU A 116 6.58 15.05 8.35
N ALA A 117 6.00 14.17 7.54
CA ALA A 117 5.70 14.39 6.13
C ALA A 117 4.24 14.84 5.88
N GLU A 118 3.60 15.42 6.90
CA GLU A 118 2.21 15.91 6.84
C GLU A 118 1.21 14.86 6.34
N CYS A 119 1.48 13.58 6.65
CA CYS A 119 0.77 12.39 6.23
C CYS A 119 0.65 12.21 4.71
N GLN A 120 1.31 13.00 3.87
CA GLN A 120 1.37 12.70 2.44
C GLN A 120 2.29 11.51 2.18
N ALA A 121 3.37 11.38 2.96
CA ALA A 121 4.10 10.14 3.00
C ALA A 121 3.46 9.15 3.97
N PHE A 122 3.55 7.87 3.60
CA PHE A 122 3.26 6.77 4.49
C PHE A 122 4.28 5.65 4.27
N HIS A 123 4.39 4.80 5.27
CA HIS A 123 5.36 3.72 5.31
C HIS A 123 4.69 2.37 5.50
N ILE A 124 5.28 1.34 4.90
CA ILE A 124 4.91 -0.05 5.08
C ILE A 124 6.12 -0.77 5.63
N CYS A 125 5.94 -1.49 6.74
CA CYS A 125 7.01 -2.27 7.35
C CYS A 125 6.95 -3.70 6.83
N ILE A 126 7.92 -4.14 6.04
CA ILE A 126 7.91 -5.45 5.37
C ILE A 126 9.02 -6.32 5.95
N ALA A 127 8.77 -7.59 6.20
CA ALA A 127 9.81 -8.50 6.68
C ALA A 127 10.94 -8.67 5.66
N ASP A 128 12.18 -8.58 6.13
CA ASP A 128 13.39 -8.80 5.34
C ASP A 128 13.71 -10.29 5.09
N GLY A 129 13.06 -11.20 5.84
CA GLY A 129 13.32 -12.63 5.83
C GLY A 129 14.42 -13.09 6.81
N GLU A 130 15.07 -12.15 7.49
CA GLU A 130 16.10 -12.36 8.52
C GLU A 130 15.61 -12.00 9.93
N GLY A 131 14.35 -11.59 10.05
CA GLY A 131 13.69 -11.28 11.33
C GLY A 131 13.66 -9.79 11.66
N SER A 132 14.09 -8.92 10.74
CA SER A 132 13.92 -7.47 10.86
C SER A 132 12.88 -6.96 9.86
N LEU A 133 12.51 -5.69 9.98
CA LEU A 133 11.56 -5.04 9.08
C LEU A 133 12.25 -3.95 8.26
N LEU A 134 12.05 -4.00 6.94
CA LEU A 134 12.42 -2.96 6.00
C LEU A 134 11.29 -1.93 5.88
N LYS A 135 11.69 -0.66 5.78
CA LYS A 135 10.78 0.45 5.51
C LYS A 135 10.61 0.62 3.99
N ALA A 136 9.41 0.34 3.48
CA ALA A 136 8.96 0.82 2.17
C ALA A 136 8.18 2.13 2.36
N SER A 137 8.36 3.10 1.48
CA SER A 137 7.71 4.42 1.60
C SER A 137 7.07 4.83 0.28
N ALA A 138 5.91 5.50 0.37
CA ALA A 138 5.21 6.03 -0.79
C ALA A 138 4.58 7.39 -0.46
N LEU A 139 4.23 8.13 -1.51
CA LEU A 139 3.45 9.37 -1.39
C LEU A 139 2.02 9.12 -1.86
N CYS A 140 1.07 9.70 -1.13
CA CYS A 140 -0.25 10.00 -1.63
C CYS A 140 -0.18 11.10 -2.70
N HIS A 141 -1.12 11.06 -3.66
CA HIS A 141 -1.22 12.10 -4.69
C HIS A 141 -1.54 13.46 -4.07
N ASN A 142 -1.18 14.55 -4.76
CA ASN A 142 -1.46 15.91 -4.31
C ASN A 142 -2.96 16.08 -4.00
N GLY A 143 -3.25 16.65 -2.83
CA GLY A 143 -4.61 16.83 -2.34
C GLY A 143 -5.16 15.66 -1.52
N THR A 144 -4.37 14.60 -1.34
CA THR A 144 -4.70 13.48 -0.46
C THR A 144 -3.60 13.25 0.56
N ILE A 145 -3.97 12.73 1.73
CA ILE A 145 -3.05 12.28 2.77
C ILE A 145 -3.45 10.89 3.22
N PHE A 146 -2.51 10.14 3.78
CA PHE A 146 -2.77 8.80 4.29
C PHE A 146 -3.63 8.87 5.54
N ASN A 147 -4.84 8.32 5.44
CA ASN A 147 -5.75 8.18 6.54
C ASN A 147 -5.44 6.87 7.28
N GLN A 148 -4.79 7.00 8.43
CA GLN A 148 -4.40 5.87 9.27
C GLN A 148 -5.60 5.03 9.72
N GLU A 149 -6.79 5.64 9.84
CA GLU A 149 -7.99 4.95 10.32
C GLU A 149 -8.47 3.87 9.35
N ILE A 150 -8.31 4.12 8.05
CA ILE A 150 -8.84 3.29 6.96
C ILE A 150 -7.76 2.74 6.03
N PHE A 151 -6.48 2.98 6.35
CA PHE A 151 -5.31 2.47 5.64
C PHE A 151 -5.25 2.82 4.14
N THR A 152 -5.69 4.01 3.75
CA THR A 152 -5.62 4.49 2.36
C THR A 152 -5.43 5.99 2.29
N CYS A 153 -4.98 6.49 1.14
CA CYS A 153 -4.99 7.92 0.85
C CYS A 153 -6.44 8.40 0.71
N ASP A 154 -6.80 9.41 1.49
CA ASP A 154 -8.10 10.07 1.45
C ASP A 154 -7.89 11.58 1.23
N LEU A 155 -8.94 12.30 0.89
CA LEU A 155 -8.90 13.76 0.76
C LEU A 155 -8.29 14.37 2.02
N TRP A 156 -7.39 15.34 1.86
CA TRP A 156 -6.64 15.94 2.98
C TRP A 156 -7.52 16.46 4.12
N SER A 157 -8.76 16.88 3.81
CA SER A 157 -9.71 17.40 4.79
C SER A 157 -10.50 16.34 5.54
N ASN A 158 -10.47 15.07 5.11
CA ASN A 158 -11.23 13.97 5.72
C ASN A 158 -10.52 13.34 6.91
N PHE A 159 -9.22 13.61 7.08
CA PHE A 159 -8.42 13.05 8.14
C PHE A 159 -7.55 14.11 8.79
N ASN A 160 -7.44 14.07 10.12
CA ASN A 160 -6.53 14.92 10.86
C ASN A 160 -5.21 14.17 11.06
N CYS A 161 -4.16 14.60 10.35
CA CYS A 161 -2.85 13.94 10.40
C CYS A 161 -2.26 13.83 11.83
N ALA A 162 -2.58 14.78 12.72
CA ALA A 162 -2.12 14.73 14.11
C ALA A 162 -2.66 13.53 14.91
N ASP A 163 -3.76 12.91 14.45
CA ASP A 163 -4.37 11.74 15.09
C ASP A 163 -3.74 10.42 14.61
N ALA A 164 -2.85 10.45 13.60
CA ALA A 164 -2.31 9.26 12.95
C ALA A 164 -1.59 8.30 13.92
N GLU A 165 -0.63 8.78 14.72
CA GLU A 165 0.14 7.90 15.61
C GLU A 165 -0.75 7.20 16.65
N GLY A 166 -1.80 7.89 17.12
CA GLY A 166 -2.78 7.32 18.05
C GLY A 166 -3.59 6.15 17.46
N LEU A 167 -3.58 5.99 16.14
CA LEU A 167 -4.28 4.95 15.40
C LEU A 167 -3.35 3.85 14.88
N TYR A 168 -2.05 3.90 15.19
CA TYR A 168 -1.10 2.85 14.75
C TYR A 168 -1.45 1.45 15.29
N SER A 169 -2.12 1.37 16.44
CA SER A 169 -2.60 0.09 17.00
C SER A 169 -3.58 -0.64 16.10
N LYS A 170 -4.26 0.06 15.17
CA LYS A 170 -5.13 -0.59 14.18
C LYS A 170 -4.38 -1.57 13.27
N ASN A 171 -3.05 -1.44 13.15
CA ASN A 171 -2.23 -2.40 12.41
C ASN A 171 -2.27 -3.81 13.01
N GLU A 172 -2.62 -3.97 14.29
CA GLU A 172 -2.85 -5.28 14.91
C GLU A 172 -4.05 -5.98 14.27
N GLU A 173 -5.16 -5.27 14.08
CA GLU A 173 -6.35 -5.77 13.41
C GLU A 173 -6.04 -6.15 11.95
N LEU A 174 -5.28 -5.30 11.26
CA LEU A 174 -4.85 -5.56 9.89
C LEU A 174 -3.96 -6.81 9.77
N ALA A 175 -3.08 -7.03 10.74
CA ALA A 175 -2.22 -8.22 10.80
C ALA A 175 -3.04 -9.50 11.00
N LEU A 176 -4.00 -9.48 11.94
CA LEU A 176 -4.90 -10.61 12.16
C LEU A 176 -5.73 -10.93 10.91
N ALA A 177 -6.29 -9.90 10.26
CA ALA A 177 -7.05 -10.09 9.02
C ALA A 177 -6.20 -10.70 7.91
N ARG A 178 -4.91 -10.32 7.80
CA ARG A 178 -3.97 -10.94 6.84
C ARG A 178 -3.71 -12.41 7.17
N GLU A 179 -3.51 -12.74 8.45
CA GLU A 179 -3.29 -14.12 8.88
C GLU A 179 -4.50 -15.00 8.51
N GLU A 180 -5.71 -14.55 8.82
CA GLU A 180 -6.96 -15.25 8.48
C GLU A 180 -7.14 -15.43 6.96
N ALA A 181 -6.87 -14.38 6.18
CA ALA A 181 -6.92 -14.44 4.72
C ALA A 181 -5.90 -15.44 4.16
N SER A 182 -4.68 -15.44 4.69
CA SER A 182 -3.63 -16.36 4.27
C SER A 182 -3.95 -17.82 4.59
N ALA A 183 -4.53 -18.08 5.77
CA ALA A 183 -4.95 -19.42 6.17
C ALA A 183 -6.09 -19.94 5.28
N THR A 184 -7.04 -19.07 4.94
CA THR A 184 -8.15 -19.39 4.03
C THR A 184 -7.63 -19.71 2.63
N LEU A 185 -6.67 -18.93 2.11
CA LEU A 185 -6.05 -19.18 0.82
C LEU A 185 -5.27 -20.50 0.81
N ALA A 186 -4.50 -20.78 1.87
CA ALA A 186 -3.76 -22.03 2.01
C ALA A 186 -4.70 -23.25 2.05
N ALA A 187 -5.82 -23.16 2.77
CA ALA A 187 -6.84 -24.21 2.80
C ALA A 187 -7.51 -24.42 1.42
N ALA A 188 -7.79 -23.35 0.69
CA ALA A 188 -8.32 -23.42 -0.67
C ALA A 188 -7.31 -24.09 -1.63
N ALA A 189 -6.03 -23.74 -1.55
CA ALA A 189 -4.97 -24.33 -2.35
C ALA A 189 -4.76 -25.83 -2.05
N ALA A 190 -4.83 -26.23 -0.77
CA ALA A 190 -4.78 -27.65 -0.39
C ALA A 190 -5.97 -28.43 -0.96
N SER A 191 -7.17 -27.85 -0.91
CA SER A 191 -8.39 -28.47 -1.43
C SER A 191 -8.36 -28.64 -2.95
N SER A 192 -7.84 -27.66 -3.69
CA SER A 192 -7.70 -27.76 -5.16
C SER A 192 -6.63 -28.77 -5.58
N SER A 193 -5.55 -28.93 -4.80
CA SER A 193 -4.50 -29.93 -5.07
C SER A 193 -4.99 -31.38 -4.87
N SER A 194 -5.96 -31.62 -3.97
CA SER A 194 -6.53 -32.95 -3.76
C SER A 194 -7.48 -33.43 -4.87
N ALA A 195 -8.04 -32.51 -5.68
CA ALA A 195 -8.95 -32.86 -6.77
C ALA A 195 -8.23 -33.31 -8.06
N ALA A 196 -6.92 -33.04 -8.18
CA ALA A 196 -6.12 -33.42 -9.36
C ALA A 196 -5.47 -34.82 -9.24
N GLY A 197 -5.68 -35.54 -8.13
CA GLY A 197 -5.02 -36.83 -7.84
C GLY A 197 -5.78 -38.10 -8.23
N ASP A 198 -7.05 -38.02 -8.67
CA ASP A 198 -7.94 -39.19 -8.82
C ASP A 198 -8.10 -39.74 -10.26
N ASP A 199 -7.31 -39.28 -11.24
CA ASP A 199 -7.42 -39.72 -12.65
C ASP A 199 -6.35 -40.73 -13.14
N SER A 200 -5.51 -41.28 -12.25
CA SER A 200 -4.42 -42.21 -12.64
C SER A 200 -4.62 -43.69 -12.25
N ALA A 201 -5.83 -44.10 -11.86
CA ALA A 201 -6.11 -45.50 -11.51
C ALA A 201 -7.23 -46.12 -12.38
N ALA A 202 -7.07 -46.08 -13.70
CA ALA A 202 -7.86 -46.92 -14.60
C ALA A 202 -7.04 -47.29 -15.85
N SER A 203 -6.30 -48.40 -15.78
CA SER A 203 -5.84 -49.18 -16.94
C SER A 203 -5.59 -50.62 -16.50
#